data_AF-F9XDK8-F1
#
_entry.id   AF-F9XDK8-F1
#
_cell.length_a   1.000
_cell.length_b   1.000
_cell.length_c   1.000
_cell.angle_alpha   90.00
_cell.angle_beta   90.00
_cell.angle_gamma   90.00
#
_symmetry.space_group_name_H-M   'P 1'
#
loop_
_entity.id
_entity.type
_entity.pdbx_description
1 polymer ?
#
loop_
_entity_poly.entity_id
_entity_poly.type
_entity_poly.pdbx_seq_one_letter_code
_entity_poly.pdbx_strand_id
1 'polypeptide(L)'
;MASTEQQQRVPGTSEEEPLLGARGDASQVEGKPLYHNFVLGTGVMVQAGVWVIAAIIWGAVFSIDLSLFSAHPLLNSAAFLFLIQAILILQPTHTRKQKKQGTYVHSALNGTAFLAAVAGLVVIEYNKFSHNGTHFVSTHAILGLVTYILILIQVLAGALSFYAPGLLGGEEKAKGLYKYHRVGGYVTTVLMIFAIGAATTTDFNVNVLGIQLWAIAVASVVLVVGLAARIRLSKFGWLAGK
;
A
#
# COMPACT_ATOMS: atom_id res chain seq x y z
N MET A 1 37.33 33.15 -10.39
CA MET A 1 37.28 31.67 -10.42
C MET A 1 37.48 31.18 -9.00
N ALA A 2 36.43 30.66 -8.36
CA ALA A 2 36.54 29.91 -7.11
C ALA A 2 35.70 28.65 -7.31
N SER A 3 36.38 27.52 -7.45
CA SER A 3 35.79 26.19 -7.52
C SER A 3 35.21 25.87 -6.15
N THR A 4 33.89 25.95 -6.02
CA THR A 4 33.17 25.40 -4.86
C THR A 4 33.28 23.89 -4.96
N GLU A 5 34.29 23.31 -4.31
CA GLU A 5 34.31 21.88 -4.03
C GLU A 5 33.02 21.54 -3.28
N GLN A 6 32.11 20.81 -3.94
CA GLN A 6 31.00 20.17 -3.25
C GLN A 6 31.60 19.12 -2.33
N GLN A 7 31.87 19.54 -1.09
CA GLN A 7 32.30 18.66 -0.02
C GLN A 7 31.24 17.56 0.10
N GLN A 8 31.65 16.35 -0.26
CA GLN A 8 30.79 15.18 -0.27
C GLN A 8 30.39 14.90 1.19
N ARG A 9 29.17 15.28 1.58
CA ARG A 9 28.66 15.05 2.95
C ARG A 9 28.82 13.57 3.30
N VAL A 10 29.57 13.29 4.37
CA VAL A 10 29.69 11.94 4.93
C VAL A 10 28.50 11.72 5.85
N PRO A 11 27.58 10.79 5.53
CA PRO A 11 26.40 10.52 6.36
C PRO A 11 26.82 10.06 7.77
N GLY A 12 26.14 10.53 8.80
CA GLY A 12 26.35 10.16 10.20
C GLY A 12 27.44 10.95 10.93
N THR A 13 27.86 12.11 10.41
CA THR A 13 28.93 12.94 11.00
C THR A 13 28.45 14.22 11.67
N SER A 14 27.16 14.58 11.52
CA SER A 14 26.54 15.74 12.17
C SER A 14 25.57 15.29 13.26
N GLU A 15 25.64 15.90 14.44
CA GLU A 15 24.68 15.65 15.53
C GLU A 15 23.24 16.07 15.16
N GLU A 16 23.08 16.94 14.15
CA GLU A 16 21.77 17.37 13.65
C GLU A 16 21.20 16.43 12.57
N GLU A 17 21.94 15.41 12.13
CA GLU A 17 21.47 14.49 11.10
C GLU A 17 20.45 13.50 11.68
N PRO A 18 19.22 13.40 11.12
CA PRO A 18 18.24 12.45 11.61
C PRO A 18 18.77 11.02 11.54
N LEU A 19 18.58 10.24 12.61
CA LEU A 19 19.04 8.84 12.70
C LEU A 19 18.56 7.95 11.52
N LEU A 20 17.41 8.29 10.94
CA LEU A 20 16.80 7.55 9.82
C LEU A 20 17.03 8.19 8.44
N GLY A 21 17.87 9.23 8.37
CA GLY A 21 18.06 10.07 7.19
C GLY A 21 16.88 11.02 6.94
N ALA A 22 17.01 11.84 5.90
CA ALA A 22 15.92 12.68 5.44
C ALA A 22 14.84 11.88 4.69
N ARG A 23 13.72 12.54 4.44
CA ARG A 23 12.57 11.94 3.76
C ARG A 23 12.96 11.41 2.38
N GLY A 24 12.80 10.10 2.19
CA GLY A 24 13.06 9.42 0.92
C GLY A 24 14.51 9.00 0.69
N ASP A 25 15.40 9.20 1.67
CA ASP A 25 16.84 8.88 1.55
C ASP A 25 17.11 7.38 1.44
N ALA A 26 16.27 6.56 2.09
CA ALA A 26 16.33 5.10 1.99
C ALA A 26 16.35 4.67 0.51
N SER A 27 17.49 4.11 0.09
CA SER A 27 17.77 3.71 -1.29
C SER A 27 18.31 2.28 -1.31
N GLN A 28 17.81 1.46 -2.23
CA GLN A 28 18.19 0.04 -2.31
C GLN A 28 19.70 -0.09 -2.53
N VAL A 29 20.40 -0.73 -1.61
CA VAL A 29 21.86 -0.92 -1.67
C VAL A 29 22.24 -1.80 -2.87
N GLU A 30 23.32 -1.43 -3.57
CA GLU A 30 23.83 -2.21 -4.70
C GLU A 30 24.32 -3.59 -4.24
N GLY A 31 24.11 -4.62 -5.06
CA GLY A 31 24.43 -6.01 -4.73
C GLY A 31 23.49 -6.68 -3.71
N LYS A 32 22.65 -5.94 -2.98
CA LYS A 32 21.67 -6.53 -2.06
C LYS A 32 20.41 -7.01 -2.78
N PRO A 33 19.86 -8.19 -2.40
CA PRO A 33 18.62 -8.69 -2.98
C PRO A 33 17.42 -7.79 -2.66
N LEU A 34 16.43 -7.82 -3.54
CA LEU A 34 15.28 -6.92 -3.52
C LEU A 34 14.47 -6.98 -2.21
N TYR A 35 14.40 -8.16 -1.56
CA TYR A 35 13.63 -8.33 -0.31
C TYR A 35 14.12 -7.45 0.84
N HIS A 36 15.38 -6.96 0.82
CA HIS A 36 15.84 -6.00 1.84
C HIS A 36 15.01 -4.70 1.84
N ASN A 37 14.38 -4.35 0.72
CA ASN A 37 13.56 -3.14 0.58
C ASN A 37 12.36 -3.13 1.56
N PHE A 38 11.90 -4.32 1.97
CA PHE A 38 10.81 -4.49 2.93
C PHE A 38 11.10 -3.87 4.31
N VAL A 39 12.37 -3.85 4.73
CA VAL A 39 12.76 -3.40 6.09
C VAL A 39 13.71 -2.21 6.07
N LEU A 40 14.19 -1.77 4.91
CA LEU A 40 15.13 -0.66 4.78
C LEU A 40 14.58 0.66 5.37
N GLY A 41 15.35 1.42 6.14
CA GLY A 41 14.89 2.70 6.72
C GLY A 41 13.59 2.57 7.50
N THR A 42 12.59 3.43 7.26
CA THR A 42 11.26 3.35 7.93
C THR A 42 10.38 2.18 7.45
N GLY A 43 10.92 1.23 6.67
CA GLY A 43 10.18 0.03 6.23
C GLY A 43 9.68 -0.82 7.37
N VAL A 44 10.48 -0.95 8.43
CA VAL A 44 10.10 -1.65 9.65
C VAL A 44 8.85 -1.05 10.30
N MET A 45 8.65 0.27 10.26
CA MET A 45 7.41 0.89 10.77
C MET A 45 6.21 0.51 9.92
N VAL A 46 6.36 0.54 8.58
CA VAL A 46 5.30 0.15 7.65
C VAL A 46 4.93 -1.32 7.83
N GLN A 47 5.93 -2.19 7.99
CA GLN A 47 5.74 -3.62 8.28
C GLN A 47 5.01 -3.81 9.61
N ALA A 48 5.46 -3.14 10.68
CA ALA A 48 4.82 -3.24 11.99
C ALA A 48 3.35 -2.85 11.93
N GLY A 49 3.03 -1.71 11.30
CA GLY A 49 1.65 -1.26 11.17
C GLY A 49 0.77 -2.24 10.39
N VAL A 50 1.21 -2.70 9.22
CA VAL A 50 0.40 -3.59 8.38
C VAL A 50 0.23 -4.99 8.98
N TRP A 51 1.28 -5.53 9.60
CA TRP A 51 1.21 -6.85 10.25
C TRP A 51 0.39 -6.81 11.54
N VAL A 52 0.43 -5.72 12.30
CA VAL A 52 -0.47 -5.56 13.46
C VAL A 52 -1.93 -5.49 13.01
N ILE A 53 -2.25 -4.75 11.94
CA ILE A 53 -3.61 -4.72 11.38
C ILE A 53 -4.03 -6.14 10.95
N ALA A 54 -3.19 -6.85 10.20
CA ALA A 54 -3.48 -8.22 9.77
C ALA A 54 -3.68 -9.16 10.97
N ALA A 55 -2.81 -9.10 11.98
CA ALA A 55 -2.89 -9.94 13.18
C ALA A 55 -4.16 -9.67 13.99
N ILE A 56 -4.59 -8.40 14.13
CA ILE A 56 -5.85 -8.04 14.80
C ILE A 56 -7.03 -8.68 14.06
N ILE A 57 -7.10 -8.52 12.74
CA ILE A 57 -8.23 -9.01 11.94
C ILE A 57 -8.23 -10.55 11.92
N TRP A 58 -7.09 -11.18 11.63
CA TRP A 58 -6.99 -12.62 11.53
C TRP A 58 -7.17 -13.28 12.89
N GLY A 59 -6.61 -12.71 13.95
CA GLY A 59 -6.82 -13.17 15.32
C GLY A 59 -8.29 -13.14 15.71
N ALA A 60 -9.01 -12.04 15.45
CA ALA A 60 -10.43 -11.95 15.74
C ALA A 60 -11.26 -12.97 14.93
N VAL A 61 -10.98 -13.10 13.63
CA VAL A 61 -11.72 -14.02 12.75
C VAL A 61 -11.44 -15.49 13.08
N PHE A 62 -10.19 -15.86 13.37
CA PHE A 62 -9.85 -17.24 13.74
C PHE A 62 -10.23 -17.59 15.19
N SER A 63 -10.75 -16.64 15.97
CA SER A 63 -11.25 -16.86 17.33
C SER A 63 -12.76 -17.14 17.39
N ILE A 64 -13.43 -17.21 16.23
CA ILE A 64 -14.86 -17.53 16.11
C ILE A 64 -15.05 -18.74 15.20
N ASP A 65 -16.25 -19.31 15.20
CA ASP A 65 -16.62 -20.32 14.21
C ASP A 65 -16.64 -19.70 12.81
N LEU A 66 -15.82 -20.26 11.93
CA LEU A 66 -15.65 -19.73 10.59
C LEU A 66 -16.92 -19.92 9.76
N SER A 67 -17.30 -18.83 9.11
CA SER A 67 -18.43 -18.75 8.17
C SER A 67 -17.97 -18.25 6.81
N LEU A 68 -18.83 -18.32 5.80
CA LEU A 68 -18.52 -17.76 4.49
C LEU A 68 -18.23 -16.24 4.57
N PHE A 69 -18.94 -15.52 5.43
CA PHE A 69 -18.65 -14.11 5.73
C PHE A 69 -17.21 -13.93 6.22
N SER A 70 -16.68 -14.86 7.04
CA SER A 70 -15.35 -14.77 7.65
C SER A 70 -14.21 -14.66 6.62
N ALA A 71 -14.40 -15.20 5.42
CA ALA A 71 -13.42 -15.07 4.35
C ALA A 71 -13.28 -13.62 3.83
N HIS A 72 -14.31 -12.79 3.92
CA HIS A 72 -14.26 -11.40 3.47
C HIS A 72 -13.20 -10.54 4.20
N PRO A 73 -13.19 -10.43 5.54
CA PRO A 73 -12.17 -9.68 6.26
C PRO A 73 -10.77 -10.29 6.11
N LEU A 74 -10.64 -11.63 6.01
CA LEU A 74 -9.36 -12.30 5.76
C LEU A 74 -8.78 -11.93 4.39
N LEU A 75 -9.57 -12.04 3.33
CA LEU A 75 -9.14 -11.76 1.96
C LEU A 75 -8.83 -10.27 1.73
N ASN A 76 -9.62 -9.36 2.30
CA ASN A 76 -9.38 -7.93 2.16
C ASN A 76 -8.18 -7.43 2.98
N SER A 77 -7.96 -7.98 4.18
CA SER A 77 -6.75 -7.67 4.96
C SER A 77 -5.49 -8.28 4.33
N ALA A 78 -5.58 -9.46 3.72
CA ALA A 78 -4.51 -10.02 2.90
C ALA A 78 -4.22 -9.16 1.66
N ALA A 79 -5.26 -8.69 0.97
CA ALA A 79 -5.10 -7.74 -0.14
C ALA A 79 -4.37 -6.47 0.30
N PHE A 80 -4.79 -5.86 1.43
CA PHE A 80 -4.12 -4.70 1.99
C PHE A 80 -2.66 -4.98 2.33
N LEU A 81 -2.36 -6.13 2.94
CA LEU A 81 -0.99 -6.57 3.21
C LEU A 81 -0.15 -6.62 1.92
N PHE A 82 -0.64 -7.27 0.87
CA PHE A 82 0.07 -7.37 -0.41
C PHE A 82 0.25 -6.01 -1.11
N LEU A 83 -0.74 -5.10 -1.04
CA LEU A 83 -0.60 -3.72 -1.56
C LEU A 83 0.55 -2.99 -0.85
N ILE A 84 0.64 -3.10 0.47
CA ILE A 84 1.72 -2.48 1.25
C ILE A 84 3.07 -3.10 0.92
N GLN A 85 3.16 -4.43 0.79
CA GLN A 85 4.39 -5.09 0.34
C GLN A 85 4.80 -4.62 -1.05
N ALA A 86 3.85 -4.41 -1.97
CA ALA A 86 4.11 -3.90 -3.30
C ALA A 86 4.68 -2.48 -3.27
N ILE A 87 4.21 -1.63 -2.36
CA ILE A 87 4.77 -0.29 -2.18
C ILE A 87 6.21 -0.37 -1.65
N LEU A 88 6.43 -1.16 -0.59
CA LEU A 88 7.73 -1.29 0.06
C LEU A 88 8.82 -1.84 -0.86
N ILE A 89 8.48 -2.83 -1.69
CA ILE A 89 9.47 -3.44 -2.59
C ILE A 89 9.96 -2.47 -3.66
N LEU A 90 9.09 -1.58 -4.16
CA LEU A 90 9.39 -0.66 -5.25
C LEU A 90 10.05 0.64 -4.75
N GLN A 91 9.68 1.10 -3.56
CA GLN A 91 10.10 2.38 -2.97
C GLN A 91 11.32 2.25 -2.05
N PRO A 92 12.42 1.67 -2.56
CA PRO A 92 13.67 2.43 -2.60
C PRO A 92 14.53 2.16 -3.86
N THR A 93 13.96 1.60 -4.93
CA THR A 93 14.70 1.25 -6.16
C THR A 93 15.22 2.50 -6.89
N HIS A 94 16.47 2.49 -7.37
CA HIS A 94 17.06 3.67 -8.01
C HIS A 94 17.81 3.39 -9.32
N THR A 95 18.49 2.24 -9.46
CA THR A 95 19.11 1.86 -10.74
C THR A 95 18.08 1.33 -11.74
N ARG A 96 18.42 1.32 -13.04
CA ARG A 96 17.52 0.80 -14.10
C ARG A 96 17.16 -0.68 -13.85
N LYS A 97 18.15 -1.49 -13.47
CA LYS A 97 17.96 -2.92 -13.17
C LYS A 97 17.06 -3.12 -11.96
N GLN A 98 17.32 -2.41 -10.85
CA GLN A 98 16.48 -2.45 -9.65
C GLN A 98 15.04 -2.03 -9.93
N LYS A 99 14.83 -0.93 -10.65
CA LYS A 99 13.49 -0.45 -11.01
C LYS A 99 12.74 -1.48 -11.85
N LYS A 100 13.38 -2.07 -12.86
CA LYS A 100 12.74 -3.09 -13.70
C LYS A 100 12.34 -4.32 -12.88
N GLN A 101 13.25 -4.86 -12.08
CA GLN A 101 12.96 -6.01 -11.22
C GLN A 101 11.89 -5.67 -10.16
N GLY A 102 12.02 -4.50 -9.53
CA GLY A 102 11.05 -3.96 -8.58
C GLY A 102 9.66 -3.85 -9.19
N THR A 103 9.53 -3.39 -10.44
CA THR A 103 8.23 -3.28 -11.12
C THR A 103 7.60 -4.64 -11.38
N TYR A 104 8.35 -5.67 -11.76
CA TYR A 104 7.78 -7.02 -11.91
C TYR A 104 7.22 -7.55 -10.59
N VAL A 105 7.99 -7.43 -9.50
CA VAL A 105 7.54 -7.90 -8.17
C VAL A 105 6.37 -7.06 -7.65
N HIS A 106 6.43 -5.74 -7.82
CA HIS A 106 5.33 -4.83 -7.52
C HIS A 106 4.06 -5.21 -8.30
N SER A 107 4.17 -5.49 -9.59
CA SER A 107 3.06 -5.90 -10.43
C SER A 107 2.47 -7.24 -9.97
N ALA A 108 3.31 -8.22 -9.61
CA ALA A 108 2.86 -9.51 -9.11
C ALA A 108 2.11 -9.35 -7.78
N LEU A 109 2.67 -8.61 -6.82
CA LEU A 109 2.05 -8.37 -5.52
C LEU A 109 0.71 -7.61 -5.65
N ASN A 110 0.63 -6.57 -6.50
CA ASN A 110 -0.64 -5.89 -6.77
C ASN A 110 -1.65 -6.80 -7.47
N GLY A 111 -1.20 -7.67 -8.39
CA GLY A 111 -2.06 -8.66 -9.03
C GLY A 111 -2.66 -9.63 -8.01
N THR A 112 -1.83 -10.18 -7.13
CA THR A 112 -2.28 -11.03 -6.01
C THR A 112 -3.23 -10.28 -5.08
N ALA A 113 -2.91 -9.03 -4.72
CA ALA A 113 -3.77 -8.19 -3.90
C ALA A 113 -5.13 -7.96 -4.56
N PHE A 114 -5.15 -7.66 -5.86
CA PHE A 114 -6.38 -7.45 -6.61
C PHE A 114 -7.24 -8.71 -6.67
N LEU A 115 -6.65 -9.87 -6.93
CA LEU A 115 -7.39 -11.14 -6.93
C LEU A 115 -7.96 -11.45 -5.54
N ALA A 116 -7.19 -11.23 -4.47
CA ALA A 116 -7.67 -11.40 -3.10
C ALA A 116 -8.82 -10.43 -2.78
N ALA A 117 -8.69 -9.16 -3.19
CA ALA A 117 -9.74 -8.14 -3.03
C ALA A 117 -11.02 -8.56 -3.77
N VAL A 118 -10.92 -8.95 -5.04
CA VAL A 118 -12.06 -9.43 -5.84
C VAL A 118 -12.70 -10.66 -5.21
N ALA A 119 -11.91 -11.65 -4.76
CA ALA A 119 -12.43 -12.81 -4.07
C ALA A 119 -13.18 -12.41 -2.78
N GLY A 120 -12.63 -11.48 -2.00
CA GLY A 120 -13.26 -10.94 -0.81
C GLY A 120 -14.59 -10.23 -1.11
N LEU A 121 -14.69 -9.48 -2.21
CA LEU A 121 -15.93 -8.85 -2.68
C LEU A 121 -16.97 -9.89 -3.12
N VAL A 122 -16.55 -10.85 -3.95
CA VAL A 122 -17.44 -11.90 -4.47
C VAL A 122 -18.04 -12.70 -3.32
N VAL A 123 -17.21 -13.09 -2.34
CA VAL A 123 -17.66 -13.89 -1.20
C VAL A 123 -18.67 -13.13 -0.33
N ILE A 124 -18.42 -11.85 -0.02
CA ILE A 124 -19.36 -11.08 0.81
C ILE A 124 -20.69 -10.83 0.09
N GLU A 125 -20.64 -10.54 -1.21
CA GLU A 125 -21.86 -10.30 -1.98
C GLU A 125 -22.67 -11.59 -2.15
N TYR A 126 -22.01 -12.72 -2.43
CA TYR A 126 -22.68 -14.02 -2.45
C TYR A 126 -23.29 -14.38 -1.09
N ASN A 127 -22.57 -14.16 0.01
CA ASN A 127 -23.09 -14.37 1.36
C ASN A 127 -24.35 -13.51 1.62
N LYS A 128 -24.36 -12.27 1.14
CA LYS A 128 -25.53 -11.39 1.27
C LYS A 128 -26.71 -11.82 0.41
N PHE A 129 -26.46 -12.19 -0.86
CA PHE A 129 -27.51 -12.71 -1.74
C PHE A 129 -28.17 -13.96 -1.15
N SER A 130 -27.38 -14.90 -0.61
CA SER A 130 -27.90 -16.13 0.01
C SER A 130 -28.69 -15.92 1.30
N HIS A 131 -28.60 -14.74 1.93
CA HIS A 131 -29.26 -14.41 3.20
C HIS A 131 -30.16 -13.16 3.11
N ASN A 132 -30.51 -12.70 1.90
CA ASN A 132 -31.32 -11.48 1.67
C ASN A 132 -30.78 -10.23 2.39
N GLY A 133 -29.46 -10.11 2.50
CA GLY A 133 -28.80 -8.96 3.14
C GLY A 133 -28.84 -7.69 2.28
N THR A 134 -28.64 -6.53 2.88
CA THR A 134 -28.53 -5.26 2.16
C THR A 134 -27.14 -5.07 1.53
N HIS A 135 -27.09 -4.47 0.34
CA HIS A 135 -25.88 -4.33 -0.46
C HIS A 135 -25.46 -2.86 -0.56
N PHE A 136 -24.16 -2.58 -0.38
CA PHE A 136 -23.57 -1.24 -0.59
C PHE A 136 -24.22 -0.06 0.15
N VAL A 137 -24.84 -0.30 1.32
CA VAL A 137 -25.53 0.76 2.09
C VAL A 137 -24.70 1.36 3.22
N SER A 138 -23.86 0.56 3.90
CA SER A 138 -23.09 1.04 5.05
C SER A 138 -21.90 1.90 4.62
N THR A 139 -21.42 2.77 5.51
CA THR A 139 -20.20 3.56 5.28
C THR A 139 -19.02 2.67 4.87
N HIS A 140 -18.86 1.53 5.54
CA HIS A 140 -17.86 0.53 5.17
C HIS A 140 -18.05 0.01 3.74
N ALA A 141 -19.28 -0.36 3.36
CA ALA A 141 -19.53 -0.94 2.04
C ALA A 141 -19.35 0.09 0.90
N ILE A 142 -19.72 1.35 1.12
CA ILE A 142 -19.51 2.44 0.15
C ILE A 142 -18.02 2.74 0.00
N LEU A 143 -17.30 2.94 1.12
CA LEU A 143 -15.85 3.15 1.09
C LEU A 143 -15.11 1.97 0.46
N GLY A 144 -15.54 0.74 0.78
CA GLY A 144 -15.02 -0.49 0.19
C GLY A 144 -15.21 -0.52 -1.32
N LEU A 145 -16.41 -0.23 -1.83
CA LEU A 145 -16.70 -0.20 -3.27
C LEU A 145 -15.85 0.84 -4.01
N VAL A 146 -15.76 2.07 -3.48
CA VAL A 146 -14.87 3.11 -4.05
C VAL A 146 -13.42 2.61 -4.07
N THR A 147 -12.97 1.95 -3.00
CA THR A 147 -11.61 1.41 -2.91
C THR A 147 -11.38 0.30 -3.95
N TYR A 148 -12.31 -0.65 -4.14
CA TYR A 148 -12.19 -1.68 -5.17
C TYR A 148 -12.09 -1.10 -6.57
N ILE A 149 -12.93 -0.11 -6.90
CA ILE A 149 -12.88 0.59 -8.20
C ILE A 149 -11.51 1.25 -8.39
N LEU A 150 -11.00 1.92 -7.36
CA LEU A 150 -9.67 2.56 -7.44
C LEU A 150 -8.54 1.53 -7.56
N ILE A 151 -8.60 0.38 -6.88
CA ILE A 151 -7.62 -0.70 -7.06
C ILE A 151 -7.64 -1.17 -8.51
N LEU A 152 -8.81 -1.44 -9.08
CA LEU A 152 -8.94 -1.85 -10.49
C LEU A 152 -8.30 -0.82 -11.43
N ILE A 153 -8.63 0.47 -11.24
CA ILE A 153 -8.04 1.56 -12.03
C ILE A 153 -6.52 1.59 -11.87
N GLN A 154 -5.99 1.45 -10.65
CA GLN A 154 -4.54 1.47 -10.40
C GLN A 154 -3.82 0.28 -11.03
N VAL A 155 -4.39 -0.92 -10.94
CA VAL A 155 -3.83 -2.13 -11.56
C VAL A 155 -3.81 -1.99 -13.08
N LEU A 156 -4.90 -1.53 -13.69
CA LEU A 156 -4.97 -1.29 -15.13
C LEU A 156 -4.00 -0.19 -15.57
N ALA A 157 -3.95 0.93 -14.87
CA ALA A 157 -3.04 2.03 -15.18
C ALA A 157 -1.56 1.60 -15.06
N GLY A 158 -1.20 0.86 -14.02
CA GLY A 158 0.14 0.32 -13.83
C GLY A 158 0.53 -0.69 -14.91
N ALA A 159 -0.37 -1.63 -15.21
CA ALA A 159 -0.15 -2.65 -16.23
C ALA A 159 -0.01 -2.04 -17.63
N LEU A 160 -0.91 -1.13 -18.00
CA LEU A 160 -0.87 -0.43 -19.28
C LEU A 160 0.40 0.41 -19.45
N SER A 161 0.81 1.12 -18.38
CA SER A 161 1.99 1.98 -18.43
C SER A 161 3.32 1.21 -18.50
N PHE A 162 3.36 -0.05 -18.08
CA PHE A 162 4.58 -0.85 -18.05
C PHE A 162 4.64 -1.93 -19.14
N TYR A 163 3.57 -2.69 -19.35
CA TYR A 163 3.55 -3.82 -20.29
C TYR A 163 3.07 -3.43 -21.69
N ALA A 164 2.23 -2.39 -21.81
CA ALA A 164 1.65 -1.97 -23.10
C ALA A 164 1.77 -0.45 -23.35
N PRO A 165 2.97 0.15 -23.21
CA PRO A 165 3.15 1.59 -23.38
C PRO A 165 2.79 2.09 -24.79
N GLY A 166 2.81 1.22 -25.81
CA GLY A 166 2.35 1.55 -27.17
C GLY A 166 0.90 2.01 -27.23
N LEU A 167 0.03 1.45 -26.38
CA LEU A 167 -1.38 1.85 -26.28
C LEU A 167 -1.57 3.24 -25.66
N LEU A 168 -0.55 3.76 -24.98
CA LEU A 168 -0.51 5.11 -24.41
C LEU A 168 0.25 6.11 -25.30
N GLY A 169 0.62 5.70 -26.52
CA GLY A 169 1.38 6.52 -27.45
C GLY A 169 2.89 6.55 -27.17
N GLY A 170 3.43 5.48 -26.56
CA GLY A 170 4.86 5.25 -26.39
C GLY A 170 5.36 5.36 -24.95
N GLU A 171 6.62 4.97 -24.73
CA GLU A 171 7.22 4.90 -23.39
C GLU A 171 7.22 6.23 -22.63
N GLU A 172 7.46 7.35 -23.33
CA GLU A 172 7.53 8.67 -22.67
C GLU A 172 6.17 9.09 -22.11
N LYS A 173 5.11 8.97 -22.90
CA LYS A 173 3.74 9.26 -22.46
C LYS A 173 3.31 8.34 -21.32
N ALA A 174 3.64 7.05 -21.42
CA ALA A 174 3.38 6.08 -20.37
C ALA A 174 4.08 6.43 -19.05
N LYS A 175 5.36 6.83 -19.09
CA LYS A 175 6.11 7.29 -17.90
C LYS A 175 5.51 8.56 -17.29
N GLY A 176 4.87 9.41 -18.10
CA GLY A 176 4.12 10.57 -17.65
C GLY A 176 2.98 10.24 -16.67
N LEU A 177 2.41 9.02 -16.74
CA LEU A 177 1.35 8.55 -15.84
C LEU A 177 1.87 8.16 -14.45
N TYR A 178 3.16 7.88 -14.29
CA TYR A 178 3.71 7.36 -13.02
C TYR A 178 3.48 8.28 -11.82
N LYS A 179 3.42 9.61 -12.04
CA LYS A 179 3.11 10.58 -10.97
C LYS A 179 1.68 10.42 -10.46
N TYR A 180 0.72 10.22 -11.36
CA TYR A 180 -0.69 10.01 -11.02
C TYR A 180 -0.92 8.62 -10.43
N HIS A 181 -0.30 7.59 -11.00
CA HIS A 181 -0.33 6.24 -10.45
C HIS A 181 0.21 6.21 -9.01
N ARG A 182 1.30 6.96 -8.72
CA ARG A 182 1.82 7.07 -7.37
C ARG A 182 0.86 7.76 -6.40
N VAL A 183 0.28 8.90 -6.78
CA VAL A 183 -0.71 9.60 -5.93
C VAL A 183 -1.92 8.69 -5.71
N GLY A 184 -2.44 8.10 -6.77
CA GLY A 184 -3.55 7.15 -6.71
C GLY A 184 -3.27 5.99 -5.77
N GLY A 185 -2.08 5.38 -5.83
CA GLY A 185 -1.68 4.33 -4.90
C GLY A 185 -1.73 4.75 -3.42
N TYR A 186 -1.30 5.97 -3.09
CA TYR A 186 -1.40 6.49 -1.71
C TYR A 186 -2.84 6.81 -1.31
N VAL A 187 -3.63 7.40 -2.20
CA VAL A 187 -5.06 7.66 -1.96
C VAL A 187 -5.80 6.35 -1.73
N THR A 188 -5.58 5.33 -2.56
CA THR A 188 -6.15 3.98 -2.38
C THR A 188 -5.73 3.36 -1.05
N THR A 189 -4.47 3.52 -0.64
CA THR A 189 -3.98 3.03 0.67
C THR A 189 -4.74 3.68 1.83
N VAL A 190 -4.93 5.01 1.78
CA VAL A 190 -5.66 5.75 2.81
C VAL A 190 -7.14 5.35 2.83
N LEU A 191 -7.78 5.22 1.67
CA LEU A 191 -9.17 4.76 1.58
C LEU A 191 -9.35 3.34 2.12
N MET A 192 -8.39 2.44 1.88
CA MET A 192 -8.42 1.10 2.47
C MET A 192 -8.34 1.15 4.00
N ILE A 193 -7.48 1.99 4.57
CA ILE A 193 -7.41 2.20 6.03
C ILE A 193 -8.75 2.70 6.57
N PHE A 194 -9.39 3.66 5.91
CA PHE A 194 -10.70 4.15 6.31
C PHE A 194 -11.79 3.09 6.16
N ALA A 195 -11.76 2.28 5.10
CA ALA A 195 -12.70 1.17 4.92
C ALA A 195 -12.54 0.11 6.02
N ILE A 196 -11.31 -0.24 6.40
CA ILE A 196 -11.02 -1.15 7.53
C ILE A 196 -11.49 -0.54 8.85
N GLY A 197 -11.24 0.75 9.08
CA GLY A 197 -11.73 1.47 10.26
C GLY A 197 -13.26 1.46 10.33
N ALA A 198 -13.95 1.80 9.24
CA ALA A 198 -15.41 1.74 9.16
C ALA A 198 -15.96 0.31 9.31
N ALA A 199 -15.18 -0.72 8.99
CA ALA A 199 -15.58 -2.10 9.22
C ALA A 199 -15.84 -2.38 10.71
N THR A 200 -15.12 -1.69 11.61
CA THR A 200 -15.26 -1.86 13.06
C THR A 200 -16.64 -1.41 13.60
N THR A 201 -17.39 -0.63 12.82
CA THR A 201 -18.75 -0.21 13.20
C THR A 201 -19.84 -1.03 12.53
N THR A 202 -19.49 -2.08 11.77
CA THR A 202 -20.47 -2.97 11.15
C THR A 202 -21.07 -3.93 12.18
N ASP A 203 -22.29 -4.40 11.96
CA ASP A 203 -22.96 -5.34 12.86
C ASP A 203 -22.15 -6.62 13.08
N PHE A 204 -21.47 -7.11 12.04
CA PHE A 204 -20.60 -8.28 12.17
C PHE A 204 -19.44 -8.00 13.14
N ASN A 205 -18.82 -6.82 13.07
CA ASN A 205 -17.77 -6.49 14.03
C ASN A 205 -18.31 -6.27 15.43
N VAL A 206 -19.36 -5.46 15.58
CA VAL A 206 -19.93 -5.07 16.89
C VAL A 206 -20.43 -6.29 17.65
N ASN A 207 -21.07 -7.24 16.96
CA ASN A 207 -21.70 -8.39 17.60
C ASN A 207 -20.84 -9.65 17.62
N VAL A 208 -19.81 -9.76 16.75
CA VAL A 208 -19.05 -11.01 16.58
C VAL A 208 -17.55 -10.82 16.79
N LEU A 209 -16.89 -9.93 16.04
CA LEU A 209 -15.43 -9.84 16.05
C LEU A 209 -14.85 -9.00 17.20
N GLY A 210 -15.58 -7.99 17.67
CA GLY A 210 -15.15 -7.10 18.75
C GLY A 210 -13.88 -6.28 18.46
N ILE A 211 -13.48 -6.12 17.19
CA ILE A 211 -12.27 -5.37 16.84
C ILE A 211 -12.46 -3.90 17.20
N GLN A 212 -11.52 -3.35 17.94
CA GLN A 212 -11.57 -1.98 18.43
C GLN A 212 -10.98 -0.99 17.42
N LEU A 213 -11.73 0.06 17.09
CA LEU A 213 -11.30 1.10 16.13
C LEU A 213 -9.94 1.73 16.52
N TRP A 214 -9.71 1.97 17.81
CA TRP A 214 -8.47 2.60 18.27
C TRP A 214 -7.23 1.76 17.94
N ALA A 215 -7.34 0.43 18.00
CA ALA A 215 -6.23 -0.47 17.70
C ALA A 215 -5.86 -0.42 16.21
N ILE A 216 -6.88 -0.43 15.34
CA ILE A 216 -6.71 -0.21 13.90
C ILE A 216 -6.12 1.18 13.62
N ALA A 217 -6.60 2.22 14.31
CA ALA A 217 -6.14 3.59 14.09
C ALA A 217 -4.66 3.76 14.47
N VAL A 218 -4.23 3.26 15.63
CA VAL A 218 -2.83 3.35 16.08
C VAL A 218 -1.90 2.62 15.10
N ALA A 219 -2.22 1.38 14.71
CA ALA A 219 -1.41 0.64 13.75
C ALA A 219 -1.38 1.32 12.37
N SER A 220 -2.50 1.92 11.96
CA SER A 220 -2.59 2.70 10.71
C SER A 220 -1.73 3.96 10.75
N VAL A 221 -1.67 4.67 11.88
CA VAL A 221 -0.80 5.84 12.06
C VAL A 221 0.67 5.45 11.92
N VAL A 222 1.10 4.37 12.57
CA VAL A 222 2.48 3.85 12.45
C VAL A 222 2.81 3.53 11.00
N LEU A 223 1.90 2.85 10.30
CA LEU A 223 2.03 2.54 8.87
C LEU A 223 2.18 3.80 8.03
N VAL A 224 1.26 4.76 8.18
CA VAL A 224 1.20 5.99 7.37
C VAL A 224 2.42 6.88 7.62
N VAL A 225 2.86 7.03 8.87
CA VAL A 225 4.08 7.79 9.20
C VAL A 225 5.30 7.15 8.54
N GLY A 226 5.45 5.82 8.68
CA GLY A 226 6.55 5.09 8.05
C GLY A 226 6.56 5.23 6.53
N LEU A 227 5.38 5.19 5.91
CA LEU A 227 5.22 5.33 4.47
C LEU A 227 5.47 6.78 4.01
N ALA A 228 4.96 7.77 4.73
CA ALA A 228 5.12 9.18 4.43
C ALA A 228 6.60 9.59 4.38
N ALA A 229 7.40 9.05 5.31
CA ALA A 229 8.85 9.24 5.37
C ALA A 229 9.60 8.68 4.14
N ARG A 230 9.01 7.75 3.38
CA ARG A 230 9.59 7.17 2.16
C ARG A 230 9.21 7.90 0.87
N ILE A 231 8.24 8.81 0.94
CA ILE A 231 7.76 9.53 -0.23
C ILE A 231 8.84 10.49 -0.75
N ARG A 232 9.31 10.27 -1.98
CA ARG A 232 10.22 11.19 -2.67
C ARG A 232 9.44 12.27 -3.42
N LEU A 233 9.44 13.49 -2.89
CA LEU A 233 8.67 14.62 -3.44
C LEU A 233 9.05 14.96 -4.88
N SER A 234 10.35 14.84 -5.21
CA SER A 234 10.88 15.04 -6.57
C SER A 234 10.21 14.17 -7.63
N LYS A 235 9.56 13.07 -7.25
CA LYS A 235 8.90 12.14 -8.18
C LYS A 235 7.50 12.59 -8.60
N PHE A 236 6.94 13.66 -8.04
CA PHE A 236 5.63 14.17 -8.43
C PHE A 236 5.68 15.20 -9.57
N GLY A 237 6.85 15.66 -9.99
CA GLY A 237 6.98 16.63 -11.09
C GLY A 237 6.60 18.05 -10.67
N TRP A 238 5.40 18.29 -10.14
CA TRP A 238 4.99 19.62 -9.63
C TRP A 238 5.67 20.01 -8.30
N LEU A 239 6.32 19.04 -7.64
CA LEU A 239 7.14 19.24 -6.43
C LEU A 239 8.63 19.00 -6.70
N ALA A 240 9.06 18.85 -7.97
CA ALA A 240 10.47 18.70 -8.27
C ALA A 240 11.21 20.02 -7.99
N GLY A 241 12.17 20.01 -7.07
CA GLY A 241 12.97 21.18 -6.71
C GLY A 241 12.40 22.06 -5.58
N LYS A 242 11.35 21.59 -4.89
CA LYS A 242 10.88 22.12 -3.60
C LYS A 242 11.22 21.14 -2.49
#